data_AF-A0A099YB25-F1
#
_entry.id   AF-A0A099YB25-F1
#
_cell.length_a   1.000
_cell.length_b   1.000
_cell.length_c   1.000
_cell.angle_alpha   90.00
_cell.angle_beta   90.00
_cell.angle_gamma   90.00
#
_symmetry.space_group_name_H-M   'P 1'
#
loop_
_entity.id
_entity.type
_entity.pdbx_description
1 polymer ?
#
loop_
_entity_poly.entity_id
_entity_poly.type
_entity_poly.pdbx_seq_one_letter_code
_entity_poly.pdbx_strand_id
1 'polypeptide(L)'
;MKITPKTNLGDVNNNFAGSWVAVHMKDGRTLHLYIVNTDDEFQRNDEDDEPKLNAIIYNTTGSNSYGNGIAFDDVDSIELDDNH
;
A
#
# COMPACT_ATOMS: atom_id res chain seq x y z
N MET A 1 2.86 9.15 -6.95
CA MET A 1 3.58 8.07 -7.67
C MET A 1 2.58 7.15 -8.33
N LYS A 2 2.67 6.94 -9.65
CA LYS A 2 1.85 5.95 -10.36
C LYS A 2 2.30 4.53 -9.98
N ILE A 3 1.36 3.67 -9.63
CA ILE A 3 1.63 2.25 -9.38
C ILE A 3 1.33 1.46 -10.66
N THR A 4 2.27 0.60 -11.03
CA THR A 4 2.21 -0.23 -12.24
C THR A 4 2.78 -1.62 -11.92
N PRO A 5 2.57 -2.63 -12.77
CA PRO A 5 3.15 -3.96 -12.59
C PRO A 5 4.69 -3.99 -12.52
N LYS A 6 5.37 -2.90 -12.91
CA LYS A 6 6.84 -2.78 -12.86
C LYS A 6 7.33 -1.97 -11.65
N THR A 7 6.42 -1.44 -10.83
CA THR A 7 6.78 -0.61 -9.68
C THR A 7 7.54 -1.44 -8.66
N ASN A 8 8.70 -0.95 -8.25
CA ASN A 8 9.53 -1.61 -7.23
C ASN A 8 8.98 -1.31 -5.83
N LEU A 9 8.94 -2.32 -4.97
CA LEU A 9 8.50 -2.20 -3.57
C LEU A 9 9.36 -1.23 -2.78
N GLY A 10 10.69 -1.31 -2.94
CA GLY A 10 11.63 -0.42 -2.27
C GLY A 10 11.41 1.04 -2.62
N ASP A 11 11.04 1.35 -3.86
CA ASP A 11 10.70 2.73 -4.24
C ASP A 11 9.45 3.21 -3.49
N VAL A 12 8.41 2.39 -3.40
CA VAL A 12 7.19 2.75 -2.65
C VAL A 12 7.50 2.91 -1.17
N ASN A 13 8.24 1.96 -0.58
CA ASN A 13 8.61 2.01 0.83
C ASN A 13 9.46 3.25 1.15
N ASN A 14 10.48 3.55 0.34
CA ASN A 14 11.37 4.70 0.57
C ASN A 14 10.65 6.06 0.44
N ASN A 15 9.60 6.14 -0.37
CA ASN A 15 8.86 7.39 -0.56
C ASN A 15 7.71 7.58 0.44
N PHE A 16 7.13 6.50 0.97
CA PHE A 16 5.85 6.59 1.68
C PHE A 16 5.80 5.88 3.04
N ALA A 17 6.75 5.01 3.38
CA ALA A 17 6.72 4.35 4.68
C ALA A 17 6.90 5.35 5.84
N GLY A 18 6.07 5.19 6.86
CA GLY A 18 6.01 6.11 7.99
C GLY A 18 5.32 7.44 7.67
N SER A 19 4.44 7.49 6.66
CA SER A 19 3.75 8.71 6.23
C SER A 19 2.27 8.48 5.97
N TRP A 20 1.48 9.53 6.17
CA TRP A 20 0.11 9.60 5.69
C TRP A 20 0.07 9.86 4.18
N VAL A 21 -0.80 9.14 3.50
CA VAL A 21 -0.93 9.18 2.04
C VAL A 21 -2.38 9.14 1.61
N ALA A 22 -2.66 9.72 0.45
CA ALA A 22 -3.84 9.42 -0.32
C ALA A 22 -3.50 8.33 -1.35
N VAL A 23 -4.20 7.21 -1.25
CA VAL A 23 -4.11 6.08 -2.17
C VAL A 23 -5.32 6.14 -3.10
N HIS A 24 -5.06 6.42 -4.37
CA HIS A 24 -6.06 6.36 -5.42
C HIS A 24 -6.16 4.93 -5.94
N MET A 25 -7.34 4.35 -5.78
CA MET A 25 -7.65 2.99 -6.20
C MET A 25 -8.09 2.95 -7.67
N LYS A 26 -7.84 1.83 -8.35
CA LYS A 26 -8.27 1.66 -9.76
C LYS A 26 -9.79 1.67 -9.95
N ASP A 27 -10.55 1.39 -8.89
CA ASP A 27 -12.01 1.47 -8.89
C ASP A 27 -12.57 2.89 -8.68
N GLY A 28 -11.69 3.90 -8.57
CA GLY A 28 -12.06 5.30 -8.42
C GLY A 28 -12.20 5.78 -6.97
N ARG A 29 -12.03 4.90 -5.97
CA ARG A 29 -11.96 5.32 -4.57
C ARG A 29 -10.63 6.01 -4.25
N THR A 30 -10.66 6.91 -3.26
CA THR A 30 -9.45 7.44 -2.62
C THR A 30 -9.48 7.05 -1.15
N LEU A 31 -8.38 6.51 -0.64
CA LEU A 31 -8.23 6.11 0.76
C LEU A 31 -7.12 6.95 1.41
N HIS A 32 -7.37 7.49 2.60
CA HIS A 32 -6.38 8.24 3.38
C HIS A 32 -5.82 7.33 4.47
N LEU A 33 -4.58 6.90 4.32
CA LEU A 33 -3.99 5.78 5.07
C LEU A 33 -2.58 6.13 5.54
N TYR A 34 -2.12 5.52 6.63
CA TYR A 34 -0.74 5.59 7.06
C TYR A 34 0.01 4.34 6.58
N ILE A 35 0.97 4.49 5.66
CA ILE A 35 1.77 3.36 5.16
C ILE A 35 2.84 3.03 6.20
N VAL A 36 2.86 1.78 6.63
CA VAL A 36 3.82 1.25 7.61
C VAL A 36 5.02 0.64 6.91
N ASN A 37 4.77 -0.15 5.86
CA ASN A 37 5.79 -0.86 5.09
C ASN A 37 5.19 -1.34 3.75
N THR A 38 5.97 -2.07 2.97
CA THR A 38 5.52 -2.87 1.84
C THR A 38 5.81 -4.36 2.06
N ASP A 39 5.10 -5.23 1.35
CA ASP A 39 5.21 -6.69 1.46
C ASP A 39 5.22 -7.33 0.06
N ASP A 40 6.13 -8.26 -0.21
CA ASP A 40 6.22 -9.05 -1.45
C ASP A 40 5.59 -10.45 -1.33
N GLU A 41 5.13 -10.82 -0.14
CA GLU A 41 4.51 -12.11 0.14
C GLU A 41 3.02 -12.00 0.51
N PHE A 42 2.40 -10.83 0.30
CA PHE A 42 1.00 -10.61 0.64
C PHE A 42 0.06 -11.54 -0.15
N GLN A 43 -0.80 -12.25 0.57
CA GLN A 43 -1.88 -13.06 0.02
C GLN A 43 -3.22 -12.46 0.45
N ARG A 44 -4.19 -12.38 -0.48
CA ARG A 44 -5.48 -11.73 -0.19
C ARG A 44 -6.31 -12.52 0.82
N ASN A 45 -6.24 -13.84 0.73
CA ASN A 45 -7.05 -14.75 1.54
C ASN A 45 -6.24 -15.59 2.55
N ASP A 46 -4.93 -15.34 2.70
CA ASP A 46 -4.04 -16.08 3.62
C ASP A 46 -4.13 -17.62 3.42
N GLU A 47 -4.36 -18.05 2.17
CA GLU A 47 -4.37 -19.45 1.76
C GLU A 47 -3.05 -19.76 1.05
N ASP A 48 -2.42 -20.88 1.42
CA ASP A 48 -1.09 -21.29 0.94
C ASP A 48 -0.99 -21.39 -0.60
N ASP A 49 -2.12 -21.56 -1.30
CA ASP A 49 -2.20 -21.71 -2.76
C ASP A 49 -2.45 -20.39 -3.51
N GLU A 50 -2.67 -19.27 -2.83
CA GLU A 50 -2.86 -17.98 -3.48
C GLU A 50 -1.54 -17.36 -3.97
N PRO A 51 -1.55 -16.67 -5.12
CA PRO A 51 -0.36 -15.98 -5.60
C PRO A 51 0.07 -14.89 -4.61
N LYS A 52 1.36 -14.87 -4.30
CA LYS A 52 2.00 -13.77 -3.57
C LYS A 52 1.94 -12.49 -4.41
N LEU A 53 1.58 -11.38 -3.78
CA LEU A 53 1.43 -10.08 -4.41
C LEU A 53 2.29 -9.04 -3.70
N ASN A 54 2.75 -8.05 -4.47
CA ASN A 54 3.31 -6.84 -3.90
C ASN A 54 2.17 -6.01 -3.31
N ALA A 55 2.31 -5.56 -2.06
CA ALA A 55 1.32 -4.79 -1.35
C ALA A 55 1.92 -3.65 -0.54
N ILE A 56 1.10 -2.62 -0.30
CA ILE A 56 1.34 -1.69 0.81
C ILE A 56 0.72 -2.26 2.08
N ILE A 57 1.43 -2.14 3.19
CA ILE A 57 0.94 -2.46 4.54
C ILE A 57 0.62 -1.14 5.23
N TYR A 58 -0.59 -1.01 5.77
CA TYR A 58 -1.07 0.27 6.28
C TYR A 58 -1.90 0.11 7.56
N ASN A 59 -2.07 1.23 8.27
CA ASN A 59 -3.08 1.37 9.31
C ASN A 59 -3.74 2.77 9.22
N THR A 60 -4.68 3.03 10.12
CA THR A 60 -5.39 4.31 10.23
C THR A 60 -5.12 5.01 11.57
N THR A 61 -4.06 4.62 12.28
CA THR A 61 -3.70 5.18 13.59
C THR A 61 -2.43 6.03 13.56
N GLY A 62 -1.64 5.98 12.48
CA GLY A 62 -0.36 6.67 12.40
C GLY A 62 0.77 5.96 13.17
N SER A 63 0.54 4.73 13.59
CA SER A 63 1.51 3.95 14.38
C SER A 63 2.40 3.06 13.51
N ASN A 64 3.47 2.51 14.08
CA ASN A 64 4.30 1.50 13.41
C ASN A 64 3.72 0.08 13.51
N SER A 65 2.49 -0.08 14.00
CA SER A 65 1.83 -1.38 14.07
C SER A 65 1.34 -1.79 12.69
N TYR A 66 1.64 -3.03 12.31
CA TYR A 66 1.18 -3.59 11.04
C TYR A 66 -0.35 -3.71 11.11
N GLY A 67 -1.01 -3.31 10.03
CA GLY A 67 -2.47 -3.38 9.89
C GLY A 67 -2.86 -4.25 8.72
N ASN A 68 -3.57 -3.68 7.76
CA ASN A 68 -4.06 -4.39 6.58
C ASN A 68 -3.11 -4.22 5.40
N GLY A 69 -3.29 -5.06 4.36
CA GLY A 69 -2.61 -4.96 3.08
C GLY A 69 -3.52 -4.48 1.96
N ILE A 70 -2.96 -3.75 0.99
CA ILE A 70 -3.59 -3.49 -0.32
C ILE A 70 -2.59 -3.88 -1.40
N ALA A 71 -3.00 -4.81 -2.28
CA ALA A 71 -2.17 -5.22 -3.41
C ALA A 71 -1.97 -4.07 -4.40
N PHE A 72 -0.77 -3.95 -4.96
CA PHE A 72 -0.44 -2.93 -5.97
C PHE A 72 -1.36 -3.01 -7.19
N ASP A 73 -1.87 -4.20 -7.50
CA ASP A 73 -2.81 -4.41 -8.59
C ASP A 73 -4.15 -3.69 -8.42
N ASP A 74 -4.51 -3.29 -7.19
CA ASP A 74 -5.72 -2.52 -6.91
C ASP A 74 -5.43 -1.01 -6.83
N VAL A 75 -4.15 -0.62 -6.76
CA VAL A 75 -3.71 0.77 -6.60
C VAL A 75 -3.41 1.39 -7.96
N ASP A 76 -3.94 2.59 -8.17
CA ASP A 76 -3.64 3.41 -9.34
C ASP A 76 -2.43 4.33 -9.08
N SER A 77 -2.46 5.06 -7.97
CA SER A 77 -1.37 5.94 -7.55
C SER A 77 -1.40 6.25 -6.05
N ILE A 78 -0.27 6.71 -5.52
CA ILE A 78 -0.09 7.10 -4.11
C ILE A 78 0.51 8.50 -4.05
N GLU A 79 -0.01 9.39 -3.22
CA GLU A 79 0.55 10.72 -2.96
C GLU A 79 0.64 10.98 -1.45
N LEU A 80 1.59 11.81 -1.02
CA LEU A 80 1.66 12.25 0.38
C LEU A 80 0.42 13.07 0.70
N ASP A 81 -0.18 12.81 1.87
CA ASP A 81 -1.35 13.54 2.35
C ASP A 81 -0.91 14.48 3.47
N ASP A 82 -0.71 15.75 3.12
CA ASP A 82 -0.30 16.81 4.06
C ASP A 82 -1.44 17.25 5.01
N ASN A 83 -2.65 16.72 4.87
CA ASN A 83 -3.82 17.11 5.67
C ASN A 83 -4.10 16.16 6.86
N HIS A 84 -3.23 15.19 7.12
CA HIS A 84 -3.29 14.28 8.27
C HIS A 84 -2.21 14.58 9.32
#